data_AF-C0XT04-F1
#
_entry.id   AF-C0XT04-F1
#
_cell.length_a   1.000
_cell.length_b   1.000
_cell.length_c   1.000
_cell.angle_alpha   90.00
_cell.angle_beta   90.00
_cell.angle_gamma   90.00
#
_symmetry.space_group_name_H-M   'P 1'
#
loop_
_entity.id
_entity.type
_entity.pdbx_description
1 polymer ?
#
loop_
_entity_poly.entity_id
_entity_poly.type
_entity_poly.pdbx_seq_one_letter_code
_entity_poly.pdbx_strand_id
1 'polypeptide(L)'
;QALGPAGALVIKGEDGLSHVLVPHYDVENAGVAWRWFEETERLPEPSWLSPGEADALLARATDDAAVLIEAAGGARTDLPNPRLTVGSIADFYDTPGLPRGVTPRAAKIFARADRVAAIVETVTERANDHSFDPQLFALWRHIRTARMAGVAYAVRDYQRAWDRAYR
;
A
#
# COMPACT_ATOMS: atom_id res chain seq x y z
N GLN A 1 -15.15 4.88 17.13
CA GLN A 1 -13.79 5.47 17.24
C GLN A 1 -12.87 4.69 16.29
N ALA A 2 -12.30 5.34 15.27
CA ALA A 2 -11.35 4.70 14.36
C ALA A 2 -10.10 4.31 15.19
N LEU A 3 -9.81 3.03 15.46
CA LEU A 3 -9.23 2.00 14.59
C LEU A 3 -7.93 2.51 13.95
N GLY A 4 -6.82 1.93 14.37
CA GLY A 4 -5.45 2.43 14.17
C GLY A 4 -5.02 2.64 12.70
N PRO A 5 -3.76 3.05 12.48
CA PRO A 5 -3.26 3.50 11.18
C PRO A 5 -3.35 2.47 10.04
N ALA A 6 -3.56 1.18 10.37
CA ALA A 6 -3.66 0.07 9.44
C ALA A 6 -4.86 0.11 8.47
N GLY A 7 -5.86 0.97 8.69
CA GLY A 7 -7.03 1.08 7.84
C GLY A 7 -8.02 -0.07 8.01
N ALA A 8 -9.00 -0.18 7.11
CA ALA A 8 -10.06 -1.20 7.14
C ALA A 8 -10.12 -1.97 5.81
N LEU A 9 -10.43 -3.27 5.87
CA LEU A 9 -10.80 -4.05 4.70
C LEU A 9 -12.30 -3.91 4.48
N VAL A 10 -12.71 -3.62 3.24
CA VAL A 10 -14.13 -3.56 2.89
C VAL A 10 -14.43 -4.60 1.81
N ILE A 11 -15.37 -5.50 2.11
CA ILE A 11 -15.86 -6.54 1.22
C ILE A 11 -17.29 -6.17 0.82
N LYS A 12 -17.59 -6.15 -0.48
CA LYS A 12 -18.95 -5.93 -0.96
C LYS A 12 -19.73 -7.24 -0.89
N GLY A 13 -20.85 -7.21 -0.16
CA GLY A 13 -21.85 -8.26 -0.12
C GLY A 13 -22.99 -8.00 -1.11
N GLU A 14 -24.06 -8.78 -0.98
CA GLU A 14 -25.29 -8.61 -1.76
C GLU A 14 -26.10 -7.38 -1.31
N ASP A 15 -27.03 -6.94 -2.15
CA ASP A 15 -28.01 -5.87 -1.84
C ASP A 15 -27.42 -4.54 -1.36
N GLY A 16 -26.19 -4.23 -1.77
CA GLY A 16 -25.50 -2.99 -1.39
C GLY A 16 -24.84 -3.02 -0.01
N LEU A 17 -24.94 -4.14 0.71
CA LEU A 17 -24.26 -4.36 1.99
C LEU A 17 -22.74 -4.38 1.82
N SER A 18 -22.02 -3.77 2.75
CA SER A 18 -20.56 -3.80 2.82
C SER A 18 -20.13 -4.37 4.17
N HIS A 19 -19.32 -5.42 4.17
CA HIS A 19 -18.69 -5.93 5.38
C HIS A 19 -17.37 -5.20 5.58
N VAL A 20 -17.24 -4.50 6.71
CA VAL A 20 -16.05 -3.74 7.08
C VAL A 20 -15.32 -4.49 8.19
N LEU A 21 -14.09 -4.92 7.92
CA LEU A 21 -13.21 -5.59 8.87
C LEU A 21 -12.09 -4.65 9.27
N VAL A 22 -11.94 -4.40 10.56
CA VAL A 22 -10.94 -3.46 11.04
C VAL A 22 -10.03 -4.10 12.08
N PRO A 23 -8.70 -4.08 11.86
CA PRO A 23 -7.76 -4.78 12.70
C PRO A 23 -7.64 -4.08 14.07
N HIS A 24 -7.51 -4.90 15.09
CA HIS A 24 -7.15 -4.54 16.45
C HIS A 24 -5.90 -5.32 16.82
N TYR A 25 -4.78 -4.62 16.95
CA TYR A 25 -3.50 -5.21 17.31
C TYR A 25 -3.44 -5.42 18.82
N ASP A 26 -3.29 -6.67 19.24
CA ASP A 26 -3.04 -7.03 20.62
C ASP A 26 -1.52 -7.04 20.86
N VAL A 27 -1.06 -6.05 21.63
CA VAL A 27 0.37 -5.83 21.92
C VAL A 27 0.90 -6.88 22.91
N GLU A 28 0.03 -7.49 23.74
CA GLU A 28 0.43 -8.49 24.73
C GLU A 28 0.60 -9.88 24.09
N ASN A 29 -0.24 -10.23 23.12
CA ASN A 29 -0.23 -11.55 22.47
C ASN A 29 0.39 -11.56 21.06
N ALA A 30 0.98 -10.45 20.60
CA ALA A 30 1.53 -10.29 19.25
C ALA A 30 0.58 -10.78 18.13
N GLY A 31 -0.72 -10.54 18.31
CA GLY A 31 -1.79 -11.07 17.47
C GLY A 31 -2.66 -9.98 16.85
N VAL A 32 -3.38 -10.33 15.78
CA VAL A 32 -4.36 -9.44 15.13
C VAL A 32 -5.77 -9.97 15.37
N ALA A 33 -6.55 -9.25 16.19
CA ALA A 33 -7.99 -9.46 16.31
C ALA A 33 -8.73 -8.62 15.26
N TRP A 34 -9.90 -9.07 14.81
CA TRP A 34 -10.70 -8.36 13.82
C TRP A 34 -12.03 -7.92 14.40
N ARG A 35 -12.34 -6.63 14.25
CA ARG A 35 -13.69 -6.11 14.50
C ARG A 35 -14.46 -6.07 13.20
N TRP A 36 -15.65 -6.66 13.20
CA TRP A 36 -16.52 -6.76 12.06
C TRP A 36 -17.72 -5.83 12.19
N PHE A 37 -18.02 -5.11 11.12
CA PHE A 37 -19.18 -4.23 10.98
C PHE A 37 -19.88 -4.49 9.65
N GLU A 38 -21.18 -4.24 9.64
CA GLU A 38 -21.98 -4.19 8.42
C GLU A 38 -22.34 -2.73 8.13
N GLU A 39 -22.16 -2.32 6.89
CA GLU A 39 -22.40 -0.96 6.42
C GLU A 39 -23.32 -0.99 5.20
N THR A 40 -24.46 -0.33 5.32
CA THR A 40 -25.48 -0.21 4.26
C THR A 40 -25.43 1.14 3.56
N GLU A 41 -24.75 2.12 4.15
CA GLU A 41 -24.57 3.44 3.56
C GLU A 41 -23.45 3.48 2.51
N ARG A 42 -23.44 4.56 1.73
CA ARG A 42 -22.37 4.79 0.75
C ARG A 42 -21.05 5.01 1.50
N LEU A 43 -20.07 4.15 1.22
CA LEU A 43 -18.70 4.31 1.72
C LEU A 43 -18.13 5.69 1.37
N PRO A 44 -17.27 6.27 2.24
CA PRO A 44 -16.66 7.56 1.98
C PRO A 44 -15.94 7.56 0.64
N GLU A 45 -16.05 8.68 -0.08
CA GLU A 45 -15.37 8.81 -1.37
C GLU A 45 -13.85 8.64 -1.20
N PRO A 46 -13.19 7.95 -2.13
CA PRO A 46 -11.74 7.81 -2.09
C PRO A 46 -11.09 9.19 -2.20
N SER A 47 -9.93 9.33 -1.57
CA SER A 47 -9.12 10.52 -1.72
C SER A 47 -8.65 10.61 -3.19
N TRP A 48 -9.15 11.63 -3.90
CA TRP A 48 -8.86 11.88 -5.32
C TRP A 48 -7.43 12.43 -5.51
N LEU A 49 -6.43 11.65 -5.13
CA LEU A 49 -5.02 12.04 -5.20
C LEU A 49 -4.50 11.96 -6.63
N SER A 50 -3.67 12.92 -7.01
CA SER A 50 -2.80 12.78 -8.17
C SER A 50 -1.72 11.72 -7.91
N PRO A 51 -1.12 11.13 -8.97
CA PRO A 51 0.00 10.22 -8.80
C PRO A 51 1.16 10.80 -7.99
N GLY A 52 1.40 12.12 -8.09
CA GLY A 52 2.49 12.77 -7.35
C GLY A 52 2.21 12.91 -5.86
N GLU A 53 0.97 13.24 -5.49
CA GLU A 53 0.57 13.31 -4.08
C GLU A 53 0.58 11.92 -3.44
N ALA A 54 0.11 10.92 -4.17
CA ALA A 54 0.17 9.54 -3.70
C ALA A 54 1.63 9.04 -3.56
N ASP A 55 2.53 9.42 -4.47
CA ASP A 55 3.97 9.15 -4.35
C ASP A 55 4.57 9.76 -3.09
N ALA A 56 4.26 11.04 -2.83
CA ALA A 56 4.75 11.77 -1.67
C ALA A 56 4.24 11.16 -0.36
N LEU A 57 2.96 10.78 -0.30
CA LEU A 57 2.39 10.12 0.87
C LEU A 57 3.00 8.75 1.12
N LEU A 58 3.24 7.96 0.05
CA LEU A 58 3.90 6.66 0.17
C LEU A 58 5.35 6.79 0.65
N ALA A 59 6.10 7.73 0.07
CA ALA A 59 7.47 8.00 0.49
C ALA A 59 7.51 8.41 1.96
N ARG A 60 6.66 9.35 2.37
CA ARG A 60 6.59 9.82 3.76
C ARG A 60 6.25 8.69 4.73
N ALA A 61 5.26 7.87 4.41
CA ALA A 61 4.89 6.74 5.26
C ALA A 61 6.01 5.71 5.39
N THR A 62 6.77 5.49 4.32
CA THR A 62 7.94 4.60 4.33
C THR A 62 9.02 5.14 5.26
N ASP A 63 9.31 6.44 5.20
CA ASP A 63 10.27 7.10 6.09
C ASP A 63 9.81 7.04 7.55
N ASP A 64 8.54 7.34 7.82
CA ASP A 64 7.98 7.29 9.18
C ASP A 64 8.01 5.85 9.75
N ALA A 65 7.72 4.83 8.93
CA ALA A 65 7.83 3.43 9.34
C ALA A 65 9.28 3.04 9.66
N ALA A 66 10.26 3.47 8.85
CA ALA A 66 11.67 3.23 9.10
C ALA A 66 12.13 3.83 10.44
N VAL A 67 11.74 5.08 10.73
CA VAL A 67 12.04 5.74 12.00
C VAL A 67 11.45 4.99 13.20
N LEU A 68 10.20 4.52 13.08
CA LEU A 68 9.55 3.75 14.16
C LEU A 68 10.21 2.38 14.39
N ILE A 69 10.64 1.70 13.31
CA ILE A 69 11.36 0.44 13.40
C ILE A 69 12.73 0.65 14.07
N GLU A 70 13.48 1.67 13.65
CA GLU A 70 14.77 2.01 14.27
C GLU A 70 14.62 2.33 15.77
N ALA A 71 13.63 3.14 16.14
CA ALA A 71 13.34 3.50 17.53
C ALA A 71 12.90 2.30 18.39
N ALA A 72 12.23 1.31 17.79
CA ALA A 72 11.84 0.05 18.44
C ALA A 72 13.01 -0.94 18.58
N GLY A 73 14.24 -0.56 18.22
CA GLY A 73 15.42 -1.42 18.32
C GLY A 73 15.65 -2.26 17.07
N GLY A 74 15.07 -1.88 15.93
CA GLY A 74 15.19 -2.49 14.60
C GLY A 74 16.60 -2.40 14.02
N ALA A 75 17.55 -3.05 14.67
CA ALA A 75 18.89 -3.34 14.18
C ALA A 75 19.36 -4.75 14.61
N ARG A 76 18.43 -5.62 15.04
CA ARG A 76 18.64 -7.07 15.08
C ARG A 76 18.06 -7.63 13.80
N THR A 77 18.86 -7.79 12.75
CA THR A 77 18.38 -8.54 11.58
C THR A 77 19.42 -9.54 11.12
N ASP A 78 18.98 -10.78 11.09
CA ASP A 78 19.65 -11.95 10.57
C ASP A 78 19.62 -11.96 9.01
N LEU A 79 19.33 -10.80 8.40
CA LEU A 79 19.35 -10.55 6.97
C LEU A 79 20.79 -10.24 6.51
N PRO A 80 21.43 -11.10 5.71
CA PRO A 80 22.72 -10.79 5.14
C PRO A 80 22.61 -9.56 4.21
N ASN A 81 23.31 -8.48 4.55
CA ASN A 81 23.39 -7.24 3.77
C ASN A 81 22.03 -6.65 3.34
N PRO A 82 21.28 -6.00 4.26
CA PRO A 82 19.95 -5.45 3.99
C PRO A 82 19.89 -4.49 2.80
N ARG A 83 20.91 -3.64 2.63
CA ARG A 83 21.01 -2.68 1.51
C ARG A 83 21.09 -3.37 0.14
N LEU A 84 21.81 -4.48 0.04
CA LEU A 84 21.91 -5.25 -1.20
C LEU A 84 20.60 -5.98 -1.51
N THR A 85 19.94 -6.53 -0.49
CA THR A 85 18.62 -7.18 -0.65
C THR A 85 17.59 -6.17 -1.16
N VAL A 86 17.48 -5.00 -0.54
CA VAL A 86 16.57 -3.92 -1.00
C VAL A 86 16.93 -3.43 -2.40
N GLY A 87 18.23 -3.27 -2.71
CA GLY A 87 18.69 -2.91 -4.05
C GLY A 87 18.28 -3.93 -5.12
N SER A 88 18.48 -5.22 -4.86
CA SER A 88 18.08 -6.29 -5.78
C SER A 88 16.57 -6.38 -6.02
N ILE A 89 15.76 -6.09 -4.99
CA ILE A 89 14.31 -6.00 -5.11
C ILE A 89 13.94 -4.79 -5.98
N ALA A 90 14.57 -3.63 -5.75
CA ALA A 90 14.30 -2.42 -6.52
C ALA A 90 14.50 -2.61 -8.03
N ASP A 91 15.55 -3.33 -8.42
CA ASP A 91 15.85 -3.61 -9.83
C ASP A 91 14.80 -4.51 -10.51
N PHE A 92 14.16 -5.43 -9.76
CA PHE A 92 13.14 -6.33 -10.30
C PHE A 92 11.82 -5.62 -10.62
N TYR A 93 11.44 -4.61 -9.83
CA TYR A 93 10.14 -3.93 -9.95
C TYR A 93 10.16 -2.67 -10.83
N ASP A 94 11.29 -2.35 -11.46
CA ASP A 94 11.41 -1.22 -12.40
C ASP A 94 10.77 -1.50 -13.77
N THR A 95 10.35 -2.75 -14.07
CA THR A 95 9.73 -3.12 -15.36
C THR A 95 8.33 -3.72 -15.20
N PRO A 96 7.32 -2.95 -14.78
CA PRO A 96 5.98 -3.48 -14.63
C PRO A 96 5.38 -3.80 -16.01
N GLY A 97 4.71 -4.96 -16.13
CA GLY A 97 3.98 -5.42 -17.32
C GLY A 97 2.69 -4.64 -17.57
N LEU A 98 2.80 -3.31 -17.68
CA LEU A 98 1.68 -2.41 -17.82
C LEU A 98 1.10 -2.44 -19.24
N PRO A 99 -0.23 -2.23 -19.39
CA PRO A 99 -0.84 -2.10 -20.70
C PRO A 99 -0.19 -1.02 -21.55
N ARG A 100 -0.21 -1.20 -22.88
CA ARG A 100 0.29 -0.18 -23.82
C ARG A 100 -0.53 1.10 -23.70
N GLY A 101 0.15 2.23 -23.57
CA GLY A 101 -0.47 3.55 -23.44
C GLY A 101 -0.57 4.07 -22.00
N VAL A 102 -0.12 3.30 -20.99
CA VAL A 102 0.06 3.87 -19.64
C VAL A 102 1.14 4.95 -19.67
N THR A 103 0.80 6.12 -19.16
CA THR A 103 1.74 7.25 -19.11
C THR A 103 2.96 6.95 -18.24
N PRO A 104 4.14 7.55 -18.52
CA PRO A 104 5.32 7.40 -17.67
C PRO A 104 5.07 7.80 -16.20
N ARG A 105 4.19 8.79 -15.98
CA ARG A 105 3.83 9.26 -14.64
C ARG A 105 3.05 8.21 -13.84
N ALA A 106 2.09 7.52 -14.47
CA ALA A 106 1.39 6.40 -13.84
C ALA A 106 2.31 5.19 -13.64
N ALA A 107 3.16 4.88 -14.62
CA ALA A 107 4.11 3.78 -14.53
C ALA A 107 5.06 3.93 -13.32
N LYS A 108 5.57 5.15 -13.09
CA LYS A 108 6.49 5.43 -11.98
C LYS A 108 5.87 5.17 -10.60
N ILE A 109 4.60 5.55 -10.39
CA ILE A 109 3.94 5.31 -9.10
C ILE A 109 3.64 3.83 -8.88
N PHE A 110 3.34 3.07 -9.94
CA PHE A 110 3.20 1.60 -9.84
C PHE A 110 4.51 0.93 -9.45
N ALA A 111 5.60 1.25 -10.15
CA ALA A 111 6.93 0.69 -9.85
C ALA A 111 7.34 0.97 -8.38
N ARG A 112 7.10 2.20 -7.88
CA ARG A 112 7.38 2.50 -6.48
C ARG A 112 6.50 1.71 -5.52
N ALA A 113 5.19 1.64 -5.77
CA ALA A 113 4.26 0.89 -4.92
C ALA A 113 4.63 -0.60 -4.85
N ASP A 114 5.03 -1.20 -5.98
CA ASP A 114 5.42 -2.60 -6.06
C ASP A 114 6.75 -2.86 -5.36
N ARG A 115 7.73 -1.95 -5.49
CA ARG A 115 8.98 -1.99 -4.72
C ARG A 115 8.74 -1.99 -3.23
N VAL A 116 7.89 -1.08 -2.71
CA VAL A 116 7.59 -1.01 -1.28
C VAL A 116 6.86 -2.27 -0.82
N ALA A 117 5.91 -2.80 -1.61
CA ALA A 117 5.23 -4.05 -1.31
C ALA A 117 6.20 -5.23 -1.17
N ALA A 118 7.15 -5.35 -2.09
CA ALA A 118 8.15 -6.42 -2.06
C ALA A 118 9.13 -6.30 -0.89
N ILE A 119 9.47 -5.07 -0.48
CA ILE A 119 10.24 -4.83 0.75
C ILE A 119 9.44 -5.32 1.96
N VAL A 120 8.16 -4.95 2.08
CA VAL A 120 7.29 -5.40 3.17
C VAL A 120 7.20 -6.92 3.21
N GLU A 121 6.92 -7.56 2.08
CA GLU A 121 6.85 -9.02 1.96
C GLU A 121 8.17 -9.69 2.38
N THR A 122 9.31 -9.21 1.86
CA THR A 122 10.62 -9.77 2.20
C THR A 122 10.94 -9.63 3.68
N VAL A 123 10.58 -8.50 4.30
CA VAL A 123 10.82 -8.27 5.73
C VAL A 123 9.92 -9.20 6.56
N THR A 124 8.64 -9.30 6.25
CA THR A 124 7.71 -10.19 6.96
C THR A 124 8.12 -11.67 6.83
N GLU A 125 8.53 -12.12 5.63
CA GLU A 125 8.94 -13.51 5.41
C GLU A 125 10.28 -13.87 6.04
N ARG A 126 11.28 -12.99 5.96
CA ARG A 126 12.65 -13.30 6.41
C ARG A 126 12.90 -13.00 7.88
N ALA A 127 12.22 -12.01 8.45
CA ALA A 127 12.47 -11.65 9.83
C ALA A 127 11.92 -12.70 10.81
N ASN A 128 10.86 -13.44 10.43
CA ASN A 128 10.09 -14.32 11.33
C ASN A 128 9.81 -13.67 12.71
N ASP A 129 9.77 -12.34 12.71
CA ASP A 129 9.69 -11.45 13.86
C ASP A 129 8.54 -10.49 13.58
N HIS A 130 7.39 -10.82 14.16
CA HIS A 130 6.13 -10.12 13.99
C HIS A 130 6.04 -8.83 14.82
N SER A 131 7.11 -8.45 15.54
CA SER A 131 7.12 -7.23 16.36
C SER A 131 6.98 -5.94 15.55
N PHE A 132 7.32 -5.97 14.25
CA PHE A 132 7.22 -4.83 13.33
C PHE A 132 6.00 -4.88 12.39
N ASP A 133 5.16 -5.90 12.51
CA ASP A 133 3.95 -6.06 11.69
C ASP A 133 3.02 -4.84 11.74
N PRO A 134 2.83 -4.11 12.87
CA PRO A 134 2.01 -2.91 12.88
C PRO A 134 2.51 -1.79 11.93
N GLN A 135 3.83 -1.56 11.91
CA GLN A 135 4.46 -0.53 11.07
C GLN A 135 4.46 -0.95 9.60
N LEU A 136 4.76 -2.23 9.33
CA LEU A 136 4.74 -2.80 7.99
C LEU A 136 3.32 -2.84 7.43
N PHE A 137 2.32 -3.21 8.25
CA PHE A 137 0.95 -3.31 7.79
C PHE A 137 0.30 -1.95 7.52
N ALA A 138 0.72 -0.90 8.25
CA ALA A 138 0.30 0.46 7.95
C ALA A 138 0.71 0.89 6.51
N LEU A 139 1.83 0.38 5.98
CA LEU A 139 2.27 0.70 4.61
C LEU A 139 1.34 0.16 3.52
N TRP A 140 0.61 -0.94 3.76
CA TRP A 140 -0.33 -1.51 2.78
C TRP A 140 -1.39 -0.51 2.33
N ARG A 141 -1.86 0.34 3.25
CA ARG A 141 -2.80 1.42 2.94
C ARG A 141 -2.18 2.38 1.91
N HIS A 142 -0.95 2.81 2.14
CA HIS A 142 -0.26 3.76 1.26
C HIS A 142 0.10 3.13 -0.09
N ILE A 143 0.50 1.85 -0.12
CA ILE A 143 0.72 1.09 -1.36
C ILE A 143 -0.58 1.02 -2.18
N ARG A 144 -1.71 0.69 -1.52
CA ARG A 144 -3.02 0.64 -2.19
C ARG A 144 -3.42 2.00 -2.74
N THR A 145 -3.26 3.06 -1.96
CA THR A 145 -3.54 4.43 -2.39
C THR A 145 -2.70 4.83 -3.61
N ALA A 146 -1.41 4.52 -3.61
CA ALA A 146 -0.50 4.75 -4.73
C ALA A 146 -0.96 4.02 -6.01
N ARG A 147 -1.29 2.73 -5.90
CA ARG A 147 -1.81 1.95 -7.03
C ARG A 147 -3.13 2.52 -7.56
N MET A 148 -4.07 2.87 -6.70
CA MET A 148 -5.36 3.44 -7.12
C MET A 148 -5.22 4.81 -7.79
N ALA A 149 -4.31 5.66 -7.30
CA ALA A 149 -4.00 6.95 -7.94
C ALA A 149 -3.39 6.74 -9.35
N GLY A 150 -2.49 5.75 -9.48
CA GLY A 150 -1.94 5.34 -10.78
C GLY A 150 -3.02 4.88 -11.76
N VAL A 151 -3.94 4.02 -11.32
CA VAL A 151 -5.06 3.52 -12.14
C VAL A 151 -5.98 4.66 -12.55
N ALA A 152 -6.41 5.51 -11.61
CA ALA A 152 -7.30 6.63 -11.89
C ALA A 152 -6.69 7.59 -12.91
N TYR A 153 -5.38 7.85 -12.82
CA TYR A 153 -4.67 8.68 -13.77
C TYR A 153 -4.58 8.03 -15.16
N ALA A 154 -4.23 6.75 -15.24
CA ALA A 154 -4.16 6.01 -16.50
C ALA A 154 -5.52 5.98 -17.21
N VAL A 155 -6.60 5.69 -16.49
CA VAL A 155 -7.98 5.68 -17.06
C VAL A 155 -8.36 7.05 -17.61
N ARG A 156 -8.09 8.13 -16.88
CA ARG A 156 -8.36 9.50 -17.37
C ARG A 156 -7.55 9.84 -18.62
N ASP A 157 -6.32 9.37 -18.70
CA ASP A 157 -5.49 9.60 -19.88
C ASP A 157 -5.99 8.80 -21.10
N TYR A 158 -6.37 7.54 -20.91
CA TYR A 158 -7.00 6.74 -21.96
C TYR A 158 -8.28 7.37 -22.49
N GLN A 159 -9.13 7.89 -21.60
CA GLN A 159 -10.34 8.62 -22.00
C GLN A 159 -10.02 9.85 -22.84
N ARG A 160 -9.01 10.63 -22.47
CA ARG A 160 -8.56 11.80 -23.26
C ARG A 160 -7.96 11.40 -24.60
N ALA A 161 -7.23 10.29 -24.66
CA ALA A 161 -6.69 9.76 -25.90
C ALA A 161 -7.82 9.28 -26.83
N TRP A 162 -8.81 8.58 -26.28
CA TRP A 162 -10.01 8.14 -27.01
C TRP A 162 -10.80 9.32 -27.57
N ASP A 163 -11.09 10.31 -26.74
CA ASP A 163 -11.84 11.51 -27.16
C ASP A 163 -11.13 12.26 -28.29
N ARG A 164 -9.79 12.32 -28.30
CA ARG A 164 -9.03 12.95 -29.41
C ARG A 164 -9.03 12.13 -30.70
N ALA A 165 -9.18 10.81 -30.61
CA ALA A 165 -9.11 9.92 -31.75
C ALA A 165 -10.46 9.73 -32.46
N TYR A 166 -11.56 9.87 -31.71
CA TYR A 166 -12.91 9.50 -32.17
C TYR A 166 -13.95 10.62 -32.04
N ARG A 167 -13.57 11.81 -31.59
CA ARG A 167 -14.42 13.00 -31.57
C ARG A 167 -13.76 14.11 -32.40
#